data_AF-A0A2D4U1L7-F1
#
_entry.id   AF-A0A2D4U1L7-F1
#
_cell.length_a   1.000
_cell.length_b   1.000
_cell.length_c   1.000
_cell.angle_alpha   90.00
_cell.angle_beta   90.00
_cell.angle_gamma   90.00
#
_symmetry.space_group_name_H-M   'P 1'
#
loop_
_entity.id
_entity.type
_entity.pdbx_description
1 polymer ?
#
loop_
_entity_poly.entity_id
_entity_poly.type
_entity_poly.pdbx_seq_one_letter_code
_entity_poly.pdbx_strand_id
1 'polypeptide(L)'
;MKNYLQWIIKGLAMGAADVVPGVSGGTLAFILGIYSRLLAAISAVNMTAVNLLLHGRFAQVWRHVDGTFLLCLLTGILLSVFSLANVIGYLLEYRPVPLWAFFNG
;
A
#
# COMPACT_ATOMS: atom_id res chain seq x y z
N MET A 1 16.26 10.17 11.34
CA MET A 1 15.96 10.51 9.93
C MET A 1 14.72 9.74 9.53
N LYS A 2 13.68 10.43 9.08
CA LYS A 2 12.30 9.95 9.06
C LYS A 2 12.16 8.73 8.14
N ASN A 3 11.58 7.63 8.64
CA ASN A 3 11.38 6.35 7.94
C ASN A 3 10.43 6.42 6.72
N TYR A 4 10.17 7.59 6.16
CA TYR A 4 9.22 7.82 5.06
C TYR A 4 9.61 7.03 3.82
N LEU A 5 10.89 7.08 3.43
CA LEU A 5 11.37 6.33 2.27
C LEU A 5 11.20 4.83 2.47
N GLN A 6 11.46 4.33 3.68
CA GLN A 6 11.23 2.91 4.00
C GLN A 6 9.75 2.54 3.87
N TRP A 7 8.83 3.38 4.33
CA TRP A 7 7.39 3.12 4.18
C TRP A 7 6.93 3.19 2.73
N ILE A 8 7.47 4.11 1.94
CA ILE A 8 7.20 4.17 0.50
C ILE A 8 7.70 2.91 -0.20
N ILE A 9 8.94 2.47 0.07
CA ILE A 9 9.51 1.24 -0.50
C ILE A 9 8.68 0.00 -0.11
N LYS A 10 8.26 -0.10 1.15
CA LYS A 10 7.39 -1.19 1.59
C LYS A 10 6.02 -1.12 0.92
N GLY A 11 5.49 0.08 0.71
CA GLY A 11 4.26 0.31 -0.06
C GLY A 11 4.42 -0.11 -1.52
N LEU A 12 5.56 0.18 -2.15
CA LEU A 12 5.87 -0.25 -3.51
C LEU A 12 5.84 -1.76 -3.63
N ALA A 13 6.50 -2.44 -2.69
CA ALA A 13 6.53 -3.89 -2.63
C ALA A 13 5.11 -4.47 -2.43
N MET A 14 4.32 -3.91 -1.51
CA MET A 14 2.94 -4.34 -1.28
C MET A 14 2.05 -4.14 -2.51
N GLY A 15 2.13 -2.99 -3.18
CA GLY A 15 1.37 -2.74 -4.40
C GLY A 15 1.80 -3.66 -5.55
N ALA A 16 3.07 -4.06 -5.61
CA ALA A 16 3.54 -5.03 -6.59
C ALA A 16 2.97 -6.43 -6.33
N ALA A 17 2.89 -6.83 -5.05
CA ALA A 17 2.24 -8.07 -4.65
C ALA A 17 0.75 -8.08 -5.03
N ASP A 18 0.01 -7.00 -4.80
CA ASP A 18 -1.43 -6.95 -5.07
C ASP A 18 -1.78 -6.98 -6.58
N VAL A 19 -0.85 -6.61 -7.46
CA VAL A 19 -1.04 -6.68 -8.92
C VAL A 19 -0.78 -8.10 -9.46
N VAL A 20 0.04 -8.91 -8.78
CA VAL A 20 0.40 -10.25 -9.23
C VAL A 20 -0.62 -11.27 -8.70
N PRO A 21 -1.27 -12.07 -9.58
CA PRO A 21 -2.19 -13.12 -9.15
C PRO A 21 -1.53 -14.11 -8.18
N GLY A 22 -2.22 -14.43 -7.09
CA GLY A 22 -1.76 -15.41 -6.10
C GLY A 22 -0.81 -14.87 -5.02
N VAL A 23 -0.47 -13.57 -5.03
CA VAL A 23 0.34 -12.93 -3.99
C VAL A 23 -0.54 -12.00 -3.14
N SER A 24 -0.41 -12.07 -1.80
CA SER A 24 -1.17 -11.23 -0.87
C SER A 24 -0.32 -10.09 -0.32
N GLY A 25 -0.76 -8.84 -0.51
CA GLY A 25 -0.12 -7.66 0.08
C GLY A 25 -0.07 -7.69 1.61
N GLY A 26 -1.05 -8.33 2.26
CA GLY A 26 -1.06 -8.52 3.73
C GLY A 26 0.06 -9.44 4.22
N THR A 27 0.33 -10.53 3.50
CA THR A 27 1.48 -11.42 3.77
C THR A 27 2.80 -10.67 3.58
N LEU A 28 2.89 -9.83 2.55
CA LEU A 28 4.09 -9.03 2.32
C LEU A 28 4.29 -7.98 3.42
N ALA A 29 3.23 -7.34 3.89
CA ALA A 29 3.28 -6.44 5.05
C ALA A 29 3.82 -7.16 6.30
N PHE A 30 3.49 -8.43 6.48
CA PHE A 30 3.98 -9.27 7.59
C PHE A 30 5.47 -9.57 7.43
N ILE A 31 5.89 -10.04 6.26
CA ILE A 31 7.30 -10.31 5.94
C ILE A 31 8.16 -9.04 6.09
N LEU A 32 7.64 -7.88 5.67
CA LEU A 32 8.32 -6.59 5.77
C LEU A 32 8.28 -5.97 7.18
N GLY A 33 7.68 -6.66 8.16
CA GLY A 33 7.62 -6.26 9.56
C GLY A 33 6.78 -5.00 9.82
N ILE A 34 5.83 -4.67 8.94
CA ILE A 34 4.93 -3.51 9.09
C ILE A 34 3.47 -3.91 9.35
N TYR A 35 3.16 -5.20 9.32
CA TYR A 35 1.79 -5.70 9.48
C TYR A 35 1.12 -5.23 10.77
N SER A 36 1.78 -5.36 11.91
CA SER A 36 1.23 -4.92 13.20
C SER A 36 0.94 -3.42 13.22
N ARG A 37 1.86 -2.61 12.68
CA ARG A 37 1.70 -1.16 12.58
C ARG A 37 0.58 -0.77 11.61
N LEU A 38 0.50 -1.45 10.46
CA LEU A 38 -0.56 -1.25 9.48
C LEU A 38 -1.92 -1.58 10.07
N LEU A 39 -2.04 -2.74 10.72
CA LEU A 39 -3.28 -3.16 11.36
C LEU A 39 -3.68 -2.19 12.48
N ALA A 40 -2.71 -1.72 13.29
CA ALA A 40 -2.97 -0.72 14.32
C ALA A 40 -3.43 0.63 13.73
N ALA A 41 -2.77 1.12 12.67
CA ALA A 41 -3.11 2.36 12.00
C ALA A 41 -4.53 2.31 11.38
N ILE A 42 -4.88 1.20 10.73
CA ILE A 42 -6.23 0.97 10.20
C ILE A 42 -7.25 0.86 11.34
N SER A 43 -6.95 0.10 12.39
CA SER A 43 -7.85 -0.09 13.55
C SER A 43 -8.04 1.20 14.36
N ALA A 44 -7.11 2.15 14.26
CA ALA A 44 -7.23 3.47 14.87
C ALA A 44 -8.22 4.37 14.15
N VAL A 45 -8.68 4.02 12.94
CA VAL A 45 -9.82 4.66 12.27
C VAL A 45 -11.12 4.19 12.92
N ASN A 46 -11.39 4.73 14.11
CA ASN A 46 -12.50 4.34 14.97
C ASN A 46 -13.34 5.56 15.40
N MET A 47 -14.31 5.36 16.29
CA MET A 47 -15.19 6.44 16.77
C MET A 47 -14.42 7.61 17.39
N THR A 48 -13.24 7.37 17.99
CA THR A 48 -12.38 8.44 18.51
C THR A 48 -11.84 9.30 17.36
N ALA A 49 -11.36 8.68 16.28
CA ALA A 49 -10.90 9.41 15.09
C ALA A 49 -12.03 10.24 14.47
N VAL A 50 -13.24 9.68 14.38
CA VAL A 50 -14.43 10.37 13.87
C VAL A 50 -14.80 11.55 14.76
N ASN A 51 -14.84 11.37 16.08
CA ASN A 51 -15.15 12.45 17.02
C ASN A 51 -14.12 13.59 16.93
N LEU A 52 -12.82 13.26 16.87
CA LEU A 52 -11.75 14.23 16.68
C LEU A 52 -11.89 14.98 15.35
N LEU A 53 -12.33 14.30 14.28
CA LEU A 53 -12.58 14.90 12.97
C LEU A 53 -13.76 15.87 13.01
N LEU A 54 -14.88 15.49 13.64
CA LEU A 54 -16.07 16.33 13.79
C LEU A 54 -15.80 17.61 14.58
N HIS A 55 -14.87 17.58 15.54
CA HIS A 55 -14.41 18.75 16.29
C HIS A 55 -13.29 19.54 15.57
N GLY A 56 -12.99 19.22 14.31
CA GLY A 56 -11.98 19.93 13.51
C GLY A 56 -10.53 19.71 13.97
N ARG A 57 -10.25 18.70 14.79
CA ARG A 57 -8.91 18.43 15.34
C ARG A 57 -8.07 17.57 14.40
N PHE A 58 -7.89 18.02 13.16
CA PHE A 58 -7.21 17.25 12.09
C PHE A 58 -5.80 16.78 12.47
N ALA A 59 -5.00 17.62 13.12
CA ALA A 59 -3.65 17.24 13.55
C ALA A 59 -3.64 16.07 14.55
N GLN A 60 -4.71 15.93 15.36
CA GLN A 60 -4.82 14.84 16.32
C GLN A 60 -5.35 13.57 15.68
N VAL A 61 -6.30 13.68 14.74
CA VAL A 61 -6.70 12.55 13.88
C VAL A 61 -5.46 11.98 13.20
N TRP A 62 -4.65 12.85 12.57
CA TRP A 62 -3.44 12.44 11.85
C TRP A 62 -2.45 11.67 12.72
N ARG A 63 -2.28 12.09 13.98
CA ARG A 63 -1.41 11.40 14.94
C ARG A 63 -2.04 10.09 15.43
N HIS A 64 -3.35 10.09 15.67
CA HIS A 64 -4.10 8.95 16.18
C HIS A 64 -4.09 7.77 15.19
N VAL A 65 -4.28 8.05 13.90
CA VAL A 65 -4.32 7.01 12.85
C VAL A 65 -2.96 6.68 12.25
N ASP A 66 -1.87 7.25 12.78
CA ASP A 66 -0.54 7.19 12.16
C ASP A 66 -0.57 7.59 10.67
N GLY A 67 -1.21 8.72 10.38
CA GLY A 67 -1.53 9.16 9.02
C GLY A 67 -0.31 9.36 8.14
N THR A 68 0.86 9.67 8.73
CA THR A 68 2.10 9.79 7.94
C THR A 68 2.58 8.45 7.43
N PHE A 69 2.49 7.40 8.25
CA PHE A 69 2.79 6.04 7.82
C PHE A 69 1.82 5.59 6.73
N LEU A 70 0.51 5.76 6.95
CA LEU A 70 -0.51 5.40 5.96
C LEU A 70 -0.33 6.14 4.64
N LEU A 71 -0.07 7.45 4.69
CA LEU A 71 0.13 8.25 3.48
C LEU A 71 1.38 7.82 2.70
N CYS A 72 2.51 7.61 3.37
CA CYS A 72 3.72 7.11 2.71
C CYS A 72 3.52 5.71 2.11
N LEU A 73 2.88 4.80 2.85
CA LEU A 73 2.60 3.45 2.39
C LEU A 73 1.66 3.46 1.19
N LEU A 74 0.55 4.19 1.28
CA LEU A 74 -0.44 4.32 0.20
C LEU A 74 0.17 4.95 -1.05
N THR A 75 1.02 5.97 -0.89
CA THR A 75 1.77 6.56 -2.00
C THR A 75 2.62 5.51 -2.70
N GLY A 76 3.34 4.67 -1.94
CA GLY A 76 4.11 3.56 -2.50
C GLY A 76 3.24 2.54 -3.24
N ILE A 77 2.11 2.13 -2.64
CA ILE A 77 1.16 1.19 -3.26
C ILE A 77 0.64 1.75 -4.58
N LEU A 78 0.14 2.97 -4.58
CA LEU A 78 -0.42 3.61 -5.78
C LEU A 78 0.63 3.76 -6.88
N LEU A 79 1.84 4.24 -6.54
CA LEU A 79 2.94 4.33 -7.52
C LEU A 79 3.26 2.97 -8.14
N SER A 80 3.26 1.91 -7.33
CA SER A 80 3.51 0.54 -7.82
C SER A 80 2.41 0.07 -8.75
N VAL A 81 1.14 0.18 -8.32
CA VAL A 81 -0.03 -0.26 -9.10
C VAL A 81 -0.11 0.48 -10.42
N PHE A 82 0.02 1.81 -10.44
CA PHE A 82 0.00 2.58 -11.69
C PHE A 82 1.18 2.26 -12.59
N SER A 83 2.39 2.14 -12.05
CA SER A 83 3.58 1.78 -12.83
C SER A 83 3.41 0.40 -13.47
N LEU A 84 3.04 -0.61 -12.68
CA LEU A 84 2.84 -1.98 -13.15
C LEU A 84 1.67 -2.10 -14.11
N ALA A 85 0.56 -1.41 -13.88
CA ALA A 85 -0.58 -1.42 -14.80
C ALA A 85 -0.18 -0.92 -16.21
N ASN A 86 0.63 0.13 -16.29
CA ASN A 86 1.16 0.62 -17.57
C ASN A 86 2.11 -0.41 -18.22
N VAL A 87 2.99 -1.04 -17.44
CA VAL A 87 3.92 -2.07 -17.94
C VAL A 87 3.17 -3.31 -18.43
N ILE A 88 2.19 -3.80 -17.67
CA ILE A 88 1.34 -4.93 -18.03
C ILE A 88 0.51 -4.60 -19.26
N GLY A 89 -0.06 -3.39 -19.36
CA GLY A 89 -0.77 -2.92 -20.55
C GLY A 89 0.11 -2.95 -21.80
N TYR A 90 1.34 -2.43 -21.69
CA TYR A 90 2.32 -2.48 -22.78
C TYR A 90 2.68 -3.93 -23.16
N LEU A 91 2.90 -4.81 -22.17
CA LEU A 91 3.22 -6.21 -22.45
C LEU A 91 2.02 -6.98 -23.04
N LEU A 92 0.79 -6.66 -22.65
CA LEU A 92 -0.41 -7.24 -23.26
C LEU A 92 -0.53 -6.87 -24.73
N GLU A 93 -0.19 -5.63 -25.09
CA GLU A 93 -0.28 -5.16 -26.48
C GLU A 93 0.83 -5.73 -27.37
N TYR A 94 2.09 -5.68 -26.90
CA TYR A 94 3.24 -6.03 -27.74
C TYR A 94 3.80 -7.43 -27.52
N ARG A 95 3.55 -8.06 -26.37
CA ARG A 95 4.11 -9.36 -25.95
C ARG A 95 3.10 -10.22 -25.15
N PRO A 96 1.88 -10.49 -25.66
CA PRO A 96 0.85 -11.19 -24.91
C PRO A 96 1.22 -12.63 -24.56
N VAL A 97 1.86 -13.37 -25.47
CA VAL A 97 2.19 -14.79 -25.25
C VAL A 97 3.17 -15.00 -24.07
N PRO A 98 4.32 -14.30 -23.98
CA PRO A 98 5.17 -14.37 -22.79
C PRO A 98 4.46 -13.97 -21.50
N LEU A 99 3.60 -12.94 -21.56
CA LEU A 99 2.89 -12.45 -20.38
C LEU A 99 1.84 -13.45 -19.87
N TRP A 100 1.09 -14.07 -20.78
CA TRP A 100 0.15 -15.12 -20.43
C TRP A 100 0.85 -16.35 -19.87
N ALA A 101 1.97 -16.77 -20.48
CA ALA A 101 2.78 -17.87 -19.96
C ALA A 101 3.38 -17.55 -18.57
N PHE A 102 3.71 -16.29 -18.29
CA PHE A 102 4.18 -15.87 -16.97
C PHE A 102 3.09 -15.97 -15.89
N PHE A 103 1.85 -15.54 -16.20
CA PHE A 103 0.75 -15.55 -15.23
C PHE A 103 -0.04 -16.86 -15.16
N ASN A 104 -0.05 -17.66 -16.24
CA ASN A 104 -0.83 -18.91 -16.36
C ASN A 104 0.07 -20.14 -16.57
N GLY A 105 1.38 -20.01 -16.34
CA GLY A 105 2.36 -21.08 -16.55
C GLY A 105 1.96 -22.39 -15.91
#